data_AF-A0A0C2H8Q1-F1
#
_entry.id   AF-A0A0C2H8Q1-F1
#
_cell.length_a   1.000
_cell.length_b   1.000
_cell.length_c   1.000
_cell.angle_alpha   90.00
_cell.angle_beta   90.00
_cell.angle_gamma   90.00
#
_symmetry.space_group_name_H-M   'P 1'
#
loop_
_entity.id
_entity.type
_entity.pdbx_description
1 polymer ?
#
loop_
_entity_poly.entity_id
_entity_poly.type
_entity_poly.pdbx_seq_one_letter_code
_entity_poly.pdbx_strand_id
1 'polypeptide(L)'
;MKQYQFKLSVDSNRKSVAIENDHDEPVGYVDKGVLRNCEKRNTYSYTSTRGESLTLGLKKRKFRDMNISKYIIVSDDTELVFKERPGTSLLHFRVDGRIDEQFMSIEENWSGDMEVYLHGDHIATVKEDVASTETLILADSQLDDHSLKFGILVLMYFMFKLYKRESWDVANLLA
;
A
#
# COMPACT_ATOMS: atom_id res chain seq x y z
N MET A 1 13.35 -2.38 15.17
CA MET A 1 12.63 -2.70 13.93
C MET A 1 11.40 -3.50 14.32
N LYS A 2 10.23 -3.13 13.82
CA LYS A 2 8.98 -3.90 13.96
C LYS A 2 8.79 -4.78 12.73
N GLN A 3 8.13 -5.92 12.90
CA GLN A 3 7.85 -6.85 11.81
C GLN A 3 6.35 -7.11 11.73
N TYR A 4 5.83 -7.15 10.51
CA TYR A 4 4.45 -7.52 10.23
C TYR A 4 4.35 -8.47 9.04
N GLN A 5 3.23 -9.15 8.93
CA GLN A 5 2.93 -10.07 7.84
C GLN A 5 1.51 -9.88 7.29
N PHE A 6 1.35 -10.11 5.99
CA PHE A 6 0.05 -10.18 5.36
C PHE A 6 -0.51 -11.60 5.49
N LYS A 7 -1.73 -11.74 6.01
CA LYS A 7 -2.39 -13.03 6.16
C LYS A 7 -3.82 -12.97 5.66
N LEU A 8 -4.20 -13.93 4.83
CA LEU A 8 -5.59 -14.03 4.38
C LEU A 8 -6.49 -14.33 5.59
N SER A 9 -7.47 -13.47 5.82
CA SER A 9 -8.51 -13.68 6.82
C SER A 9 -9.85 -13.85 6.11
N VAL A 10 -10.52 -14.97 6.37
CA VAL A 10 -11.81 -15.31 5.81
C VAL A 10 -12.82 -15.38 6.95
N ASP A 11 -13.69 -14.39 7.04
CA ASP A 11 -14.92 -14.51 7.83
C ASP A 11 -16.06 -14.96 6.91
N SER A 12 -17.05 -15.62 7.50
CA SER A 12 -18.25 -16.21 6.93
C SER A 12 -19.00 -15.36 5.88
N ASN A 13 -18.77 -14.04 5.80
CA ASN A 13 -19.35 -13.14 4.79
C ASN A 13 -18.34 -12.30 3.99
N ARG A 14 -17.03 -12.34 4.28
CA ARG A 14 -16.04 -11.46 3.64
C ARG A 14 -14.63 -12.01 3.73
N LYS A 15 -13.89 -11.92 2.62
CA LYS A 15 -12.44 -12.11 2.60
C LYS A 15 -11.76 -10.75 2.79
N SER A 16 -10.80 -10.71 3.70
CA SER A 16 -9.95 -9.56 3.99
C SER A 16 -8.50 -10.02 4.12
N VAL A 17 -7.55 -9.10 4.11
CA VAL A 17 -6.16 -9.40 4.46
C VAL A 17 -5.87 -8.77 5.80
N ALA A 18 -5.60 -9.60 6.81
CA ALA A 18 -5.10 -9.14 8.09
C ALA A 18 -3.62 -8.76 7.97
N ILE A 19 -3.24 -7.66 8.60
CA ILE A 19 -1.85 -7.31 8.85
C ILE A 19 -1.58 -7.69 10.30
N GLU A 20 -0.72 -8.68 10.53
CA GLU A 20 -0.39 -9.19 11.87
C GLU A 20 1.02 -8.77 12.27
N ASN A 21 1.25 -8.51 13.55
CA ASN A 21 2.59 -8.30 14.12
C ASN A 21 3.34 -9.64 14.32
N ASP A 22 4.52 -9.59 14.95
CA ASP A 22 5.36 -10.74 15.28
C ASP A 22 4.80 -11.65 16.40
N HIS A 23 3.66 -11.27 16.99
CA HIS A 23 2.91 -12.05 17.96
C HIS A 23 1.61 -12.64 17.38
N ASP A 24 1.46 -12.64 16.05
CA ASP A 24 0.24 -13.05 15.33
C ASP A 24 -1.01 -12.22 15.73
N GLU A 25 -0.83 -11.02 16.28
CA GLU A 25 -1.92 -10.13 16.64
C GLU A 25 -2.24 -9.18 15.47
N PRO A 26 -3.50 -9.05 15.05
CA PRO A 26 -3.87 -8.15 13.97
C PRO A 26 -3.71 -6.68 14.40
N VAL A 27 -3.05 -5.89 13.57
CA VAL A 27 -2.92 -4.43 13.71
C VAL A 27 -3.84 -3.66 12.75
N GLY A 28 -4.34 -4.34 11.71
CA GLY A 28 -5.39 -3.82 10.85
C GLY A 28 -5.78 -4.78 9.73
N TYR A 29 -6.72 -4.36 8.91
CA TYR A 29 -7.32 -5.17 7.85
C TYR A 29 -7.38 -4.41 6.54
N VAL A 30 -7.06 -5.09 5.44
CA VAL A 30 -7.21 -4.59 4.09
C VAL A 30 -8.39 -5.26 3.40
N ASP A 31 -9.15 -4.42 2.71
CA ASP A 31 -10.42 -4.76 2.10
C ASP A 31 -10.55 -4.13 0.70
N LYS A 32 -11.49 -4.60 -0.11
CA LYS A 32 -11.92 -3.85 -1.29
C LYS A 32 -12.62 -2.56 -0.88
N GLY A 33 -12.18 -1.47 -1.50
CA GLY A 33 -12.75 -0.15 -1.31
C GLY A 33 -13.48 0.36 -2.55
N VAL A 34 -14.14 1.50 -2.41
CA VAL A 34 -14.72 2.25 -3.53
C VAL A 34 -14.36 3.72 -3.36
N LEU A 35 -13.80 4.32 -4.41
CA LEU A 35 -13.49 5.73 -4.43
C LEU A 35 -13.97 6.35 -5.74
N ARG A 36 -14.62 7.51 -5.64
CA ARG A 36 -15.13 8.22 -6.83
C ARG A 36 -13.96 8.56 -7.76
N ASN A 37 -14.21 8.45 -9.08
CA ASN A 37 -13.20 8.70 -10.12
C ASN A 37 -11.97 7.77 -10.08
N CYS A 38 -11.99 6.69 -9.29
CA CYS A 38 -10.94 5.67 -9.25
C CYS A 38 -11.43 4.33 -9.80
N GLU A 39 -10.48 3.49 -10.18
CA GLU A 39 -10.75 2.15 -10.70
C GLU A 39 -11.21 1.23 -9.59
N LYS A 40 -12.47 0.77 -9.64
CA LYS A 40 -13.08 -0.09 -8.60
C LYS A 40 -12.25 -1.35 -8.30
N ARG A 41 -11.61 -1.94 -9.32
CA ARG A 41 -10.77 -3.13 -9.16
C ARG A 41 -9.47 -2.86 -8.41
N ASN A 42 -8.97 -1.63 -8.52
CA ASN A 42 -7.70 -1.15 -7.97
C ASN A 42 -7.95 -0.08 -6.90
N THR A 43 -8.96 -0.33 -6.06
CA THR A 43 -9.28 0.49 -4.89
C THR A 43 -9.38 -0.42 -3.67
N TYR A 44 -8.66 -0.07 -2.62
CA TYR A 44 -8.54 -0.83 -1.39
C TYR A 44 -8.71 0.10 -0.20
N SER A 45 -9.24 -0.41 0.90
CA SER A 45 -9.32 0.28 2.18
C SER A 45 -8.51 -0.47 3.22
N TYR A 46 -7.81 0.27 4.07
CA TYR A 46 -7.18 -0.24 5.27
C TYR A 46 -7.90 0.31 6.49
N THR A 47 -8.18 -0.53 7.47
CA THR A 47 -8.75 -0.14 8.75
C THR A 47 -7.87 -0.68 9.87
N SER A 48 -7.30 0.22 10.67
CA SER A 48 -6.56 -0.09 11.89
C SER A 48 -7.49 -0.75 12.92
N THR A 49 -6.93 -1.56 13.83
CA THR A 49 -7.71 -2.10 14.96
C THR A 49 -8.20 -1.05 15.97
N ARG A 50 -7.69 0.18 15.88
CA ARG A 50 -8.19 1.35 16.64
C ARG A 50 -9.28 2.12 15.90
N GLY A 51 -9.62 1.73 14.67
CA GLY A 51 -10.75 2.25 13.91
C GLY A 51 -10.40 3.31 12.87
N GLU A 52 -9.15 3.80 12.82
CA GLU A 52 -8.72 4.70 11.76
C GLU A 52 -8.78 3.98 10.41
N SER A 53 -9.39 4.60 9.42
CA SER A 53 -9.54 4.03 8.09
C SER A 53 -9.02 4.96 7.02
N LEU A 54 -8.45 4.37 5.97
CA LEU A 54 -8.12 5.10 4.75
C LEU A 54 -8.37 4.24 3.52
N THR A 55 -8.73 4.89 2.43
CA THR A 55 -8.99 4.27 1.14
C THR A 55 -8.01 4.81 0.11
N LEU A 56 -7.32 3.92 -0.57
CA LEU A 56 -6.43 4.23 -1.70
C LEU A 56 -7.06 3.71 -3.00
N GLY A 57 -7.19 4.57 -3.99
CA GLY A 57 -7.68 4.22 -5.32
C GLY A 57 -6.75 4.69 -6.44
N LEU A 58 -6.53 3.83 -7.44
CA LEU A 58 -5.91 4.24 -8.70
C LEU A 58 -6.88 5.11 -9.51
N LYS A 59 -6.49 6.36 -9.79
CA LYS A 59 -7.32 7.31 -10.54
C LYS A 59 -7.57 6.81 -11.97
N LYS A 60 -8.84 6.84 -12.40
CA LYS A 60 -9.21 6.50 -13.78
C LYS A 60 -8.48 7.42 -14.76
N ARG A 61 -7.81 6.82 -15.74
CA ARG A 61 -7.13 7.56 -16.81
C ARG A 61 -8.17 8.23 -17.72
N LYS A 62 -8.00 9.53 -17.99
CA LYS A 62 -8.67 10.21 -19.10
C LYS A 62 -7.74 10.17 -20.31
N PHE A 63 -8.29 10.19 -21.53
CA PHE A 63 -7.53 10.17 -22.80
C PHE A 63 -6.41 11.23 -22.92
N ARG A 64 -6.36 12.25 -22.04
CA ARG A 64 -5.31 13.29 -21.98
C ARG A 64 -4.22 13.07 -20.91
N ASP A 65 -4.36 12.12 -19.98
CA ASP A 65 -3.47 11.92 -18.82
C ASP A 65 -2.49 10.73 -19.01
N MET A 66 -1.90 10.56 -20.20
CA MET A 66 -1.39 9.24 -20.63
C MET A 66 -0.13 8.68 -19.95
N ASN A 67 0.65 9.44 -19.18
CA ASN A 67 2.01 8.98 -18.83
C ASN A 67 2.31 8.83 -17.33
N ILE A 68 1.41 9.22 -16.42
CA ILE A 68 1.69 9.16 -14.97
C ILE A 68 0.45 8.68 -14.22
N SER A 69 0.55 7.52 -13.57
CA SER A 69 -0.52 7.05 -12.69
C SER A 69 -0.60 7.94 -11.44
N LYS A 70 -1.83 8.14 -10.96
CA LYS A 70 -2.13 8.94 -9.77
C LYS A 70 -2.92 8.07 -8.81
N TYR A 71 -2.51 8.03 -7.56
CA TYR A 71 -3.19 7.34 -6.47
C TYR A 71 -3.84 8.38 -5.59
N ILE A 72 -5.14 8.25 -5.41
CA ILE A 72 -5.93 9.11 -4.51
C ILE A 72 -6.07 8.36 -3.20
N ILE A 73 -5.71 9.00 -2.10
CA ILE A 73 -5.83 8.47 -0.75
C ILE A 73 -6.81 9.36 0.00
N VAL A 74 -7.83 8.76 0.61
CA VAL A 74 -8.82 9.47 1.42
C VAL A 74 -8.88 8.84 2.79
N SER A 75 -8.75 9.65 3.83
CA SER A 75 -9.17 9.32 5.21
C SER A 75 -10.22 10.34 5.65
N ASP A 76 -10.71 10.22 6.89
CA ASP A 76 -11.80 11.07 7.40
C ASP A 76 -11.52 12.58 7.25
N ASP A 77 -10.28 13.00 7.46
CA ASP A 77 -9.90 14.42 7.51
C ASP A 77 -9.10 14.91 6.28
N THR A 78 -8.69 14.02 5.36
CA THR A 78 -7.78 14.43 4.28
C THR A 78 -7.94 13.63 2.98
N GLU A 79 -7.69 14.32 1.87
CA GLU A 79 -7.51 13.73 0.55
C GLU A 79 -6.10 14.05 0.05
N LEU A 80 -5.31 13.01 -0.19
CA LEU A 80 -3.93 13.10 -0.66
C LEU A 80 -3.81 12.53 -2.07
N VAL A 81 -2.82 13.03 -2.80
CA VAL A 81 -2.50 12.54 -4.15
C VAL A 81 -1.05 12.13 -4.22
N PHE A 82 -0.84 10.84 -4.41
CA PHE A 82 0.46 10.25 -4.72
C PHE A 82 0.57 10.09 -6.23
N LYS A 83 1.76 10.27 -6.79
CA LYS A 83 1.99 10.23 -8.24
C LYS A 83 3.20 9.37 -8.56
N GLU A 84 3.06 8.52 -9.57
CA GLU A 84 4.23 7.87 -10.15
C GLU A 84 5.21 8.92 -10.67
N ARG A 85 6.51 8.66 -10.52
CA ARG A 85 7.55 9.45 -11.15
C ARG A 85 8.01 8.76 -12.42
N PRO A 86 7.98 9.44 -13.58
CA PRO A 86 8.67 8.93 -14.75
C PRO A 86 10.18 8.98 -14.47
N GLY A 87 10.78 7.83 -14.19
CA GLY A 87 12.23 7.70 -14.03
C GLY A 87 12.97 7.79 -15.36
N THR A 88 14.31 7.86 -15.30
CA THR A 88 15.20 7.69 -16.46
C THR A 88 15.26 6.24 -16.95
N SER A 89 14.94 5.30 -16.07
CA SER A 89 14.67 3.89 -16.40
C SER A 89 13.16 3.69 -16.36
N LEU A 90 12.58 3.21 -17.46
CA LEU A 90 11.13 2.92 -17.58
C LEU A 90 10.64 1.81 -16.63
N LEU A 91 11.56 1.13 -15.93
CA LEU A 91 11.34 -0.18 -15.32
C LEU A 91 11.37 -0.20 -13.79
N HIS A 92 11.46 0.95 -13.11
CA HIS A 92 11.44 0.97 -11.64
C HIS A 92 10.23 1.73 -11.11
N PHE A 93 9.47 1.06 -10.25
CA PHE A 93 8.35 1.68 -9.54
C PHE A 93 8.88 2.80 -8.64
N ARG A 94 8.30 3.99 -8.77
CA ARG A 94 8.51 5.08 -7.82
C ARG A 94 7.28 5.95 -7.73
N VAL A 95 6.82 6.18 -6.52
CA VAL A 95 5.64 6.97 -6.20
C VAL A 95 5.99 7.95 -5.10
N ASP A 96 5.68 9.22 -5.35
CA ASP A 96 5.89 10.28 -4.38
C ASP A 96 4.57 10.91 -3.95
N GLY A 97 4.51 11.33 -2.70
CA GLY A 97 3.40 12.09 -2.15
C GLY A 97 3.83 12.94 -0.96
N ARG A 98 2.90 13.78 -0.49
CA ARG A 98 3.10 14.61 0.70
C ARG A 98 2.00 14.27 1.70
N ILE A 99 2.40 14.06 2.95
CA ILE A 99 1.51 13.88 4.10
C ILE A 99 1.84 15.03 5.05
N ASP A 100 0.92 15.98 5.19
CA ASP A 100 1.16 17.26 5.87
C ASP A 100 2.38 18.00 5.28
N GLU A 101 3.43 18.20 6.08
CA GLU A 101 4.72 18.80 5.67
C GLU A 101 5.81 17.74 5.41
N GLN A 102 5.44 16.46 5.42
CA GLN A 102 6.36 15.35 5.22
C GLN A 102 6.30 14.77 3.81
N PHE A 103 7.46 14.64 3.19
CA PHE A 103 7.58 14.02 1.88
C PHE A 103 7.76 12.52 2.03
N MET A 104 6.87 11.75 1.42
CA MET A 104 6.94 10.29 1.42
C MET A 104 7.26 9.81 0.01
N SER A 105 8.26 8.94 -0.11
CA SER A 105 8.62 8.27 -1.35
C SER A 105 8.54 6.77 -1.16
N ILE A 106 8.00 6.08 -2.16
CA ILE A 106 7.82 4.63 -2.17
C ILE A 106 8.43 4.15 -3.49
N GLU A 107 9.45 3.31 -3.42
CA GLU A 107 10.20 2.91 -4.60
C GLU A 107 10.61 1.43 -4.57
N GLU A 108 10.83 0.88 -5.75
CA GLU A 108 11.40 -0.45 -5.92
C GLU A 108 12.93 -0.40 -5.78
N ASN A 109 13.47 -1.24 -4.90
CA ASN A 109 14.92 -1.39 -4.77
C ASN A 109 15.50 -2.38 -5.81
N TRP A 110 16.82 -2.55 -5.82
CA TRP A 110 17.52 -3.44 -6.76
C TRP A 110 17.18 -4.92 -6.59
N SER A 111 16.71 -5.32 -5.42
CA SER A 111 16.24 -6.68 -5.13
C SER A 111 14.79 -6.90 -5.56
N GLY A 112 14.10 -5.84 -5.99
CA GLY A 112 12.69 -5.88 -6.36
C GLY A 112 11.74 -5.77 -5.18
N ASP A 113 12.22 -5.39 -4.00
CA ASP A 113 11.39 -5.13 -2.83
C ASP A 113 10.85 -3.69 -2.86
N MET A 114 9.75 -3.44 -2.15
CA MET A 114 9.21 -2.10 -1.99
C MET A 114 9.84 -1.43 -0.77
N GLU A 115 10.48 -0.30 -0.95
CA GLU A 115 11.02 0.53 0.13
C GLU A 115 10.21 1.81 0.30
N VAL A 116 10.17 2.28 1.55
CA VAL A 116 9.43 3.47 1.93
C VAL A 116 10.35 4.42 2.68
N TYR A 117 10.34 5.67 2.24
CA TYR A 117 11.16 6.74 2.76
C TYR A 117 10.30 7.91 3.22
N LEU A 118 10.66 8.52 4.35
CA LEU A 118 10.06 9.75 4.86
C LEU A 118 11.17 10.80 5.00
N HIS A 119 11.05 11.91 4.27
CA HIS A 119 12.10 12.95 4.18
C HIS A 119 13.49 12.42 3.75
N GLY A 120 13.52 11.28 3.07
CA GLY A 120 14.75 10.62 2.63
C GLY A 120 15.29 9.58 3.62
N ASP A 121 14.74 9.51 4.84
CA ASP A 121 15.07 8.46 5.79
C ASP A 121 14.27 7.20 5.46
N HIS A 122 14.95 6.06 5.42
CA HIS A 122 14.31 4.75 5.23
C HIS A 122 13.45 4.42 6.46
N ILE A 123 12.18 4.11 6.26
CA ILE A 123 11.24 3.79 7.35
C ILE A 123 10.63 2.39 7.23
N ALA A 124 10.67 1.77 6.05
CA ALA A 124 10.23 0.40 5.90
C ALA A 124 10.69 -0.26 4.60
N THR A 125 10.73 -1.59 4.62
CA THR A 125 10.84 -2.47 3.46
C THR A 125 9.72 -3.51 3.48
N VAL A 126 9.07 -3.73 2.34
CA VAL A 126 8.12 -4.82 2.12
C VAL A 126 8.71 -5.77 1.10
N LYS A 127 8.87 -7.03 1.50
CA LYS A 127 9.50 -8.08 0.70
C LYS A 127 8.67 -9.36 0.73
N GLU A 128 8.78 -10.16 -0.32
CA GLU A 128 8.16 -11.48 -0.38
C GLU A 128 9.22 -12.54 -0.05
N ASP A 129 8.89 -13.45 0.88
CA ASP A 129 9.71 -14.64 1.09
C ASP A 129 9.45 -15.63 -0.05
N VAL A 130 10.50 -15.89 -0.84
CA VAL A 130 10.48 -16.79 -2.00
C VAL A 130 10.12 -18.23 -1.61
N ALA A 131 10.39 -18.63 -0.36
CA ALA A 131 10.12 -19.98 0.13
C ALA A 131 8.72 -20.14 0.73
N SER A 132 8.20 -19.13 1.46
CA SER A 132 6.91 -19.24 2.17
C SER A 132 5.75 -18.52 1.49
N THR A 133 5.99 -17.75 0.42
CA THR A 133 5.01 -16.84 -0.21
C THR A 133 4.45 -15.76 0.73
N GLU A 134 5.02 -15.65 1.93
CA GLU A 134 4.63 -14.65 2.91
C GLU A 134 5.16 -13.29 2.50
N THR A 135 4.34 -12.26 2.66
CA THR A 135 4.78 -10.88 2.54
C THR A 135 5.14 -10.35 3.91
N LEU A 136 6.39 -9.92 4.08
CA LEU A 136 6.91 -9.34 5.32
C LEU A 136 7.08 -7.82 5.18
N ILE A 137 6.58 -7.08 6.17
CA ILE A 137 6.85 -5.66 6.35
C ILE A 137 7.87 -5.52 7.48
N LEU A 138 9.04 -4.97 7.16
CA LEU A 138 10.06 -4.58 8.13
C LEU A 138 9.99 -3.06 8.29
N ALA A 139 9.53 -2.57 9.44
CA ALA A 139 9.34 -1.15 9.68
C ALA A 139 10.25 -0.61 10.78
N ASP A 140 10.60 0.67 10.69
CA ASP A 140 11.28 1.37 11.76
C ASP A 140 10.46 1.31 13.06
N SER A 141 11.15 1.22 14.21
CA SER A 141 10.50 1.20 15.53
C SER A 141 9.64 2.42 15.84
N GLN A 142 9.97 3.57 15.24
CA GLN A 142 9.26 4.83 15.42
C GLN A 142 8.04 4.96 14.50
N LEU A 143 7.86 4.05 13.53
CA LEU A 143 6.65 4.03 12.73
C LEU A 143 5.49 3.46 13.57
N ASP A 144 4.52 4.31 13.84
CA ASP A 144 3.25 3.94 14.47
C ASP A 144 2.37 3.20 13.45
N ASP A 145 2.02 1.96 13.78
CA ASP A 145 1.20 1.04 12.99
C ASP A 145 -0.27 1.45 12.91
N HIS A 146 -0.71 2.38 13.75
CA HIS A 146 -2.04 2.98 13.66
C HIS A 146 -2.04 4.29 12.86
N SER A 147 -0.88 4.75 12.38
CA SER A 147 -0.78 6.01 11.65
C SER A 147 -1.23 5.91 10.19
N LEU A 148 -1.67 7.05 9.65
CA LEU A 148 -1.95 7.22 8.21
C LEU A 148 -0.77 6.76 7.33
N LYS A 149 0.48 6.98 7.77
CA LYS A 149 1.69 6.60 7.04
C LYS A 149 1.79 5.07 6.90
N PHE A 150 1.50 4.34 7.97
CA PHE A 150 1.52 2.90 7.95
C PHE A 150 0.43 2.32 7.04
N GLY A 151 -0.80 2.84 7.13
CA GLY A 151 -1.86 2.42 6.22
C GLY A 151 -1.58 2.75 4.74
N ILE A 152 -0.94 3.89 4.45
CA ILE A 152 -0.49 4.22 3.08
C ILE A 152 0.56 3.22 2.59
N LEU A 153 1.55 2.89 3.42
CA LEU A 153 2.55 1.85 3.12
C LEU A 153 1.87 0.52 2.78
N VAL A 154 0.93 0.08 3.62
CA VAL A 154 0.21 -1.19 3.44
C VAL A 154 -0.57 -1.18 2.13
N LEU A 155 -1.33 -0.12 1.84
CA LEU A 155 -2.13 -0.05 0.61
C LEU A 155 -1.29 0.15 -0.65
N MET A 156 -0.15 0.83 -0.57
CA MET A 156 0.72 1.02 -1.71
C MET A 156 1.34 -0.29 -2.18
N TYR A 157 1.50 -1.27 -1.30
CA TYR A 157 1.95 -2.61 -1.68
C TYR A 157 1.06 -3.24 -2.76
N PHE A 158 -0.26 -3.08 -2.68
CA PHE A 158 -1.18 -3.59 -3.71
C PHE A 158 -1.01 -2.85 -5.04
N MET A 159 -0.68 -1.56 -5.01
CA MET A 159 -0.37 -0.79 -6.22
C MET A 159 0.98 -1.20 -6.83
N PHE A 160 1.96 -1.51 -5.97
CA PHE A 160 3.25 -2.02 -6.37
C PHE A 160 3.13 -3.38 -7.08
N LYS A 161 2.33 -4.30 -6.53
CA LYS A 161 2.04 -5.60 -7.17
C LYS A 161 1.29 -5.45 -8.50
N LEU A 162 0.35 -4.50 -8.57
CA LEU A 162 -0.31 -4.14 -9.83
C LEU A 162 0.70 -3.63 -10.88
N TYR A 163 1.66 -2.79 -10.49
CA TYR A 163 2.72 -2.29 -11.35
C TYR A 163 3.57 -3.43 -11.91
N LYS A 164 3.99 -4.38 -11.06
CA LYS A 164 4.81 -5.53 -11.47
C LYS A 164 4.10 -6.47 -12.46
N ARG A 165 2.80 -6.27 -12.72
CA ARG A 165 1.94 -7.19 -13.48
C ARG A 165 1.99 -8.61 -12.94
N GLU A 166 2.42 -8.75 -11.70
CA GLU A 166 2.32 -10.00 -10.99
C GLU A 166 0.83 -10.22 -10.80
N SER A 167 0.34 -11.34 -11.32
CA SER A 167 -1.01 -11.84 -11.08
C SER A 167 -1.10 -12.25 -9.62
N TRP A 168 -0.99 -11.28 -8.73
CA TRP A 168 -1.27 -11.50 -7.34
C TRP A 168 -2.78 -11.56 -7.25
N ASP A 169 -3.26 -12.77 -6.97
CA ASP A 169 -4.67 -13.14 -6.94
C ASP A 169 -5.49 -12.33 -5.91
N VAL A 170 -5.01 -11.22 -5.34
CA VAL A 170 -5.76 -10.40 -4.38
C VAL A 170 -7.08 -9.88 -4.97
N ALA A 171 -7.11 -9.51 -6.24
CA ALA A 171 -8.38 -9.15 -6.89
C ALA A 171 -9.36 -10.33 -6.96
N ASN A 172 -8.89 -11.58 -6.91
CA ASN A 172 -9.70 -12.80 -6.83
C ASN A 172 -9.87 -13.32 -5.37
N LEU A 173 -8.95 -13.00 -4.46
CA LEU A 173 -8.96 -13.35 -3.04
C LEU A 173 -9.85 -12.39 -2.25
N LEU A 174 -10.05 -11.16 -2.73
CA LEU A 174 -11.00 -10.20 -2.15
C LEU A 174 -12.24 -9.99 -3.05
N ALA A 175 -12.40 -10.79 -4.11
CA ALA A 175 -13.62 -10.83 -4.92
C ALA A 175 -14.66 -11.80 -4.36
#